data_AF-A0A420BGY4-F1
#
_entry.id   AF-A0A420BGY4-F1
#
_cell.length_a   1.000
_cell.length_b   1.000
_cell.length_c   1.000
_cell.angle_alpha   90.00
_cell.angle_beta   90.00
_cell.angle_gamma   90.00
#
_symmetry.space_group_name_H-M   'P 1'
#
loop_
_entity.id
_entity.type
_entity.pdbx_description
1 polymer ?
#
loop_
_entity_poly.entity_id
_entity_poly.type
_entity_poly.pdbx_seq_one_letter_code
_entity_poly.pdbx_strand_id
1 'polypeptide(L)'
;MTDKSLQKLSQQIIDETDGGKFSKLTEKLLKKYSSTDREYVLNILTDYARNGQILHWRNFLLTDIIELVNEDEANYADFFEWCITQPELTYWGIDGLLKTSGKKSFPALIEILKNESFNTSIRAKAIKSISLFSKQAFDRELPKDPGYWKVADLRIEEIEIWQKNGFQDGGGYPEPKTHISLENPKTELEKIASKLNKKLETERAKNRDLSNPTNWLVIADETDILNIEKKWKLPENYLLFLKNYSPLNVFIDSKKYFQGLHLYGASDLINRQEGYSFNPVTNKSIADWPKNFVVIADAGADPYCIDINEITENDAPIYTSIHGSGEWKFELYADNFLTFLKEIAGK
;
A
#
# COMPACT_ATOMS: atom_id res chain seq x y z
N MET A 1 23.26 12.04 -33.35
CA MET A 1 23.51 10.74 -34.00
C MET A 1 23.16 9.67 -32.98
N THR A 2 22.07 8.95 -33.17
CA THR A 2 21.61 7.92 -32.23
C THR A 2 22.63 6.78 -32.18
N ASP A 3 22.97 6.32 -30.97
CA ASP A 3 23.88 5.20 -30.74
C ASP A 3 23.38 3.95 -31.50
N LYS A 4 24.20 3.42 -32.42
CA LYS A 4 23.87 2.19 -33.18
C LYS A 4 23.53 1.02 -32.27
N SER A 5 24.10 0.97 -31.06
CA SER A 5 23.81 -0.07 -30.09
C SER A 5 22.44 0.11 -29.41
N LEU A 6 21.97 1.34 -29.24
CA LEU A 6 20.62 1.66 -28.78
C LEU A 6 19.56 1.30 -29.84
N GLN A 7 19.83 1.62 -31.12
CA GLN A 7 18.95 1.22 -32.23
C GLN A 7 18.81 -0.31 -32.33
N LYS A 8 19.94 -1.04 -32.21
CA LYS A 8 19.92 -2.51 -32.20
C LYS A 8 19.11 -3.05 -31.02
N LEU A 9 19.25 -2.46 -29.83
CA LEU A 9 18.50 -2.88 -28.65
C LEU A 9 16.99 -2.64 -28.81
N SER A 10 16.60 -1.48 -29.37
CA SER A 10 15.20 -1.18 -29.69
C SER A 10 14.58 -2.24 -30.62
N GLN A 11 15.27 -2.58 -31.72
CA GLN A 11 14.78 -3.61 -32.64
C GLN A 11 14.63 -4.97 -31.96
N GLN A 12 15.59 -5.34 -31.09
CA GLN A 12 15.50 -6.58 -30.31
C GLN A 12 14.29 -6.62 -29.38
N ILE A 13 13.91 -5.49 -28.78
CA ILE A 13 12.73 -5.39 -27.91
C ILE A 13 11.44 -5.57 -28.73
N ILE A 14 11.35 -4.89 -29.88
CA ILE A 14 10.17 -4.93 -30.76
C ILE A 14 9.92 -6.35 -31.29
N ASP A 15 10.97 -7.04 -31.72
CA ASP A 15 10.86 -8.37 -32.33
C ASP A 15 10.73 -9.51 -31.30
N GLU A 16 10.91 -9.23 -30.00
CA GLU A 16 10.90 -10.26 -28.96
C GLU A 16 9.49 -10.79 -28.69
N THR A 17 9.39 -12.11 -28.54
CA THR A 17 8.15 -12.87 -28.32
C THR A 17 8.13 -13.58 -26.97
N ASP A 18 9.31 -13.78 -26.35
CA ASP A 18 9.46 -14.36 -25.02
C ASP A 18 9.45 -13.27 -23.94
N GLY A 19 8.47 -13.33 -23.03
CA GLY A 19 8.32 -12.33 -21.97
C GLY A 19 9.52 -12.23 -21.03
N GLY A 20 10.21 -13.35 -20.76
CA GLY A 20 11.39 -13.35 -19.89
C GLY A 20 12.60 -12.65 -20.52
N LYS A 21 12.81 -12.84 -21.82
CA LYS A 21 13.82 -12.10 -22.58
C LYS A 21 13.43 -10.63 -22.76
N PHE A 22 12.15 -10.37 -23.01
CA PHE A 22 11.62 -9.01 -23.12
C PHE A 22 11.92 -8.18 -21.86
N SER A 23 11.65 -8.73 -20.67
CA SER A 23 12.00 -8.11 -19.38
C SER A 23 13.48 -7.73 -19.33
N LYS A 24 14.37 -8.68 -19.61
CA LYS A 24 15.82 -8.48 -19.57
C LYS A 24 16.31 -7.41 -20.55
N LEU A 25 15.71 -7.35 -21.74
CA LEU A 25 16.05 -6.34 -22.74
C LEU A 25 15.58 -4.95 -22.31
N THR A 26 14.38 -4.84 -21.76
CA THR A 26 13.81 -3.58 -21.22
C THR A 26 14.62 -3.09 -20.02
N GLU A 27 14.95 -3.94 -19.06
CA GLU A 27 15.84 -3.61 -17.94
C GLU A 27 17.20 -3.08 -18.42
N LYS A 28 17.77 -3.72 -19.44
CA LYS A 28 19.03 -3.28 -20.05
C LYS A 28 18.89 -1.92 -20.73
N LEU A 29 17.78 -1.66 -21.41
CA LEU A 29 17.47 -0.37 -22.04
C LEU A 29 17.44 0.73 -20.97
N LEU A 30 16.62 0.52 -19.93
CA LEU A 30 16.45 1.45 -18.82
C LEU A 30 17.80 1.72 -18.14
N LYS A 31 18.52 0.69 -17.71
CA LYS A 31 19.77 0.82 -16.96
C LYS A 31 20.86 1.58 -17.74
N LYS A 32 20.93 1.39 -19.07
CA LYS A 32 22.02 1.94 -19.88
C LYS A 32 21.70 3.34 -20.43
N TYR A 33 20.43 3.64 -20.70
CA TYR A 33 20.06 4.78 -21.53
C TYR A 33 19.02 5.73 -20.92
N SER A 34 18.38 5.39 -19.78
CA SER A 34 17.36 6.26 -19.19
C SER A 34 17.86 7.66 -18.82
N SER A 35 19.13 7.77 -18.39
CA SER A 35 19.74 9.04 -17.98
C SER A 35 20.39 9.82 -19.11
N THR A 36 20.81 9.15 -20.18
CA THR A 36 21.54 9.78 -21.31
C THR A 36 20.64 10.05 -22.52
N ASP A 37 19.64 9.21 -22.76
CA ASP A 37 18.80 9.21 -23.95
C ASP A 37 17.30 9.03 -23.58
N ARG A 38 16.87 9.66 -22.48
CA ARG A 38 15.53 9.55 -21.87
C ARG A 38 14.37 9.59 -22.87
N GLU A 39 14.35 10.60 -23.74
CA GLU A 39 13.26 10.76 -24.74
C GLU A 39 13.24 9.62 -25.75
N TYR A 40 14.40 9.12 -26.16
CA TYR A 40 14.47 7.98 -27.08
C TYR A 40 13.98 6.69 -26.40
N VAL A 41 14.34 6.49 -25.13
CA VAL A 41 13.81 5.38 -24.32
C VAL A 41 12.30 5.49 -24.20
N LEU A 42 11.76 6.66 -23.83
CA LEU A 42 10.32 6.90 -23.75
C LEU A 42 9.60 6.60 -25.06
N ASN A 43 10.17 7.00 -26.20
CA ASN A 43 9.60 6.68 -27.52
C ASN A 43 9.53 5.17 -27.77
N ILE A 44 10.57 4.41 -27.41
CA ILE A 44 10.54 2.93 -27.54
C ILE A 44 9.44 2.34 -26.66
N LEU A 45 9.38 2.74 -25.38
CA LEU A 45 8.46 2.15 -24.42
C LEU A 45 7.00 2.50 -24.74
N THR A 46 6.73 3.75 -25.11
CA THR A 46 5.37 4.20 -25.48
C THR A 46 4.91 3.57 -26.80
N ASP A 47 5.80 3.42 -27.79
CA ASP A 47 5.49 2.70 -29.03
C ASP A 47 5.20 1.22 -28.75
N TYR A 48 6.02 0.56 -27.92
CA TYR A 48 5.76 -0.83 -27.55
C TYR A 48 4.46 -0.98 -26.74
N ALA A 49 4.14 -0.06 -25.83
CA ALA A 49 2.87 -0.09 -25.11
C ALA A 49 1.66 0.01 -26.07
N ARG A 50 1.79 0.73 -27.19
CA ARG A 50 0.76 0.83 -28.24
C ARG A 50 0.69 -0.41 -29.13
N ASN A 51 1.85 -0.87 -29.59
CA ASN A 51 1.95 -1.75 -30.76
C ASN A 51 2.58 -3.12 -30.46
N GLY A 52 3.22 -3.29 -29.30
CA GLY A 52 4.02 -4.46 -28.95
C GLY A 52 3.22 -5.75 -28.87
N GLN A 53 3.77 -6.86 -29.36
CA GLN A 53 3.03 -8.12 -29.48
C GLN A 53 2.73 -8.82 -28.14
N ILE A 54 3.53 -8.57 -27.09
CA ILE A 54 3.33 -9.23 -25.79
C ILE A 54 2.39 -8.39 -24.91
N LEU A 55 1.08 -8.64 -25.04
CA LEU A 55 0.02 -7.79 -24.47
C LEU A 55 0.16 -7.50 -22.97
N HIS A 56 0.43 -8.53 -22.15
CA HIS A 56 0.53 -8.35 -20.69
C HIS A 56 1.71 -7.45 -20.30
N TRP A 57 2.81 -7.45 -21.08
CA TRP A 57 3.96 -6.58 -20.83
C TRP A 57 3.67 -5.10 -21.08
N ARG A 58 2.69 -4.77 -21.94
CA ARG A 58 2.31 -3.37 -22.19
C ARG A 58 1.91 -2.64 -20.91
N ASN A 59 1.18 -3.32 -20.02
CA ASN A 59 0.78 -2.78 -18.73
C ASN A 59 1.97 -2.60 -17.78
N PHE A 60 2.89 -3.57 -17.74
CA PHE A 60 4.10 -3.50 -16.92
C PHE A 60 5.03 -2.34 -17.33
N LEU A 61 5.09 -1.99 -18.63
CA LEU A 61 5.89 -0.86 -19.08
C LEU A 61 5.40 0.50 -18.57
N LEU A 62 4.12 0.63 -18.18
CA LEU A 62 3.57 1.92 -17.78
C LEU A 62 4.26 2.47 -16.52
N THR A 63 4.66 1.62 -15.59
CA THR A 63 5.41 2.08 -14.40
C THR A 63 6.74 2.71 -14.78
N ASP A 64 7.50 2.08 -15.69
CA ASP A 64 8.77 2.60 -16.18
C ASP A 64 8.58 3.91 -16.97
N ILE A 65 7.55 3.98 -17.81
CA ILE A 65 7.21 5.20 -18.58
C ILE A 65 6.86 6.33 -17.60
N ILE A 66 6.02 6.07 -16.60
CA ILE A 66 5.61 7.07 -15.60
C ILE A 66 6.82 7.55 -14.81
N GLU A 67 7.76 6.68 -14.42
CA GLU A 67 9.00 7.07 -13.73
C GLU A 67 9.87 8.01 -14.58
N LEU A 68 9.97 7.75 -15.90
CA LEU A 68 10.79 8.55 -16.81
C LEU A 68 10.17 9.89 -17.23
N VAL A 69 8.84 9.97 -17.30
CA VAL A 69 8.12 11.21 -17.63
C VAL A 69 8.21 12.18 -16.45
N ASN A 70 8.50 13.46 -16.71
CA ASN A 70 8.54 14.48 -15.68
C ASN A 70 7.11 14.97 -15.35
N GLU A 71 6.95 15.58 -14.17
CA GLU A 71 5.71 16.29 -13.83
C GLU A 71 5.43 17.41 -14.84
N ASP A 72 4.16 17.56 -15.21
CA ASP A 72 3.63 18.53 -16.17
C ASP A 72 4.27 18.46 -17.58
N GLU A 73 4.87 17.32 -17.94
CA GLU A 73 5.46 17.08 -19.27
C GLU A 73 4.38 16.78 -20.32
N ALA A 74 3.69 17.83 -20.76
CA ALA A 74 2.50 17.78 -21.63
C ALA A 74 2.69 17.01 -22.95
N ASN A 75 3.93 16.84 -23.44
CA ASN A 75 4.23 16.09 -24.66
C ASN A 75 3.83 14.61 -24.58
N TYR A 76 3.64 14.06 -23.37
CA TYR A 76 3.19 12.69 -23.15
C TYR A 76 1.72 12.60 -22.68
N ALA A 77 1.01 13.72 -22.57
CA ALA A 77 -0.39 13.74 -22.14
C ALA A 77 -1.28 12.90 -23.08
N ASP A 78 -1.17 13.11 -24.40
CA ASP A 78 -1.92 12.35 -25.43
C ASP A 78 -1.68 10.83 -25.34
N PHE A 79 -0.50 10.40 -24.88
CA PHE A 79 -0.22 8.99 -24.64
C PHE A 79 -1.05 8.45 -23.49
N PHE A 80 -1.09 9.14 -22.36
CA PHE A 80 -1.87 8.70 -21.20
C PHE A 80 -3.38 8.89 -21.37
N GLU A 81 -3.80 9.93 -22.11
CA GLU A 81 -5.19 10.06 -22.57
C GLU A 81 -5.62 8.84 -23.39
N TRP A 82 -4.76 8.36 -24.29
CA TRP A 82 -5.02 7.11 -24.99
C TRP A 82 -5.02 5.92 -24.02
N CYS A 83 -4.05 5.80 -23.10
CA CYS A 83 -3.98 4.67 -22.16
C CYS A 83 -5.27 4.49 -21.34
N ILE A 84 -5.88 5.58 -20.87
CA ILE A 84 -7.12 5.47 -20.07
C ILE A 84 -8.32 4.95 -20.86
N THR A 85 -8.28 5.00 -22.19
CA THR A 85 -9.30 4.41 -23.07
C THR A 85 -9.12 2.91 -23.31
N GLN A 86 -7.97 2.34 -22.91
CA GLN A 86 -7.64 0.93 -23.11
C GLN A 86 -7.80 0.17 -21.79
N PRO A 87 -8.77 -0.77 -21.66
CA PRO A 87 -9.08 -1.41 -20.38
C PRO A 87 -7.88 -1.99 -19.61
N GLU A 88 -6.95 -2.62 -20.33
CA GLU A 88 -5.74 -3.25 -19.76
C GLU A 88 -4.67 -2.25 -19.29
N LEU A 89 -4.77 -0.99 -19.69
CA LEU A 89 -3.79 0.07 -19.41
C LEU A 89 -4.34 1.15 -18.47
N THR A 90 -5.67 1.23 -18.31
CA THR A 90 -6.34 2.31 -17.59
C THR A 90 -5.79 2.50 -16.18
N TYR A 91 -5.51 1.40 -15.46
CA TYR A 91 -5.08 1.46 -14.06
C TYR A 91 -3.83 2.32 -13.85
N TRP A 92 -2.77 2.06 -14.62
CA TRP A 92 -1.54 2.88 -14.55
C TRP A 92 -1.64 4.14 -15.42
N GLY A 93 -2.43 4.11 -16.48
CA GLY A 93 -2.70 5.28 -17.33
C GLY A 93 -3.25 6.48 -16.55
N ILE A 94 -4.04 6.24 -15.51
CA ILE A 94 -4.54 7.26 -14.57
C ILE A 94 -3.41 8.07 -13.95
N ASP A 95 -2.37 7.41 -13.44
CA ASP A 95 -1.25 8.08 -12.76
C ASP A 95 -0.42 8.89 -13.75
N GLY A 96 -0.15 8.34 -14.93
CA GLY A 96 0.57 9.06 -15.98
C GLY A 96 -0.20 10.26 -16.51
N LEU A 97 -1.53 10.15 -16.64
CA LEU A 97 -2.37 11.27 -17.06
C LEU A 97 -2.35 12.40 -16.01
N LEU A 98 -2.44 12.06 -14.72
CA LEU A 98 -2.30 13.04 -13.65
C LEU A 98 -0.89 13.66 -13.62
N LYS A 99 0.16 12.86 -13.81
CA LYS A 99 1.54 13.35 -13.84
C LYS A 99 1.80 14.35 -14.97
N THR A 100 1.20 14.13 -16.14
CA THR A 100 1.42 14.96 -17.34
C THR A 100 0.44 16.12 -17.48
N SER A 101 -0.79 15.97 -16.99
CA SER A 101 -1.89 16.94 -17.19
C SER A 101 -2.39 17.59 -15.91
N GLY A 102 -1.92 17.14 -14.75
CA GLY A 102 -2.32 17.64 -13.44
C GLY A 102 -3.84 17.66 -13.28
N LYS A 103 -4.36 18.74 -12.70
CA LYS A 103 -5.80 18.91 -12.42
C LYS A 103 -6.69 18.92 -13.67
N LYS A 104 -6.14 19.19 -14.86
CA LYS A 104 -6.91 19.15 -16.12
C LYS A 104 -7.45 17.75 -16.42
N SER A 105 -6.84 16.72 -15.85
CA SER A 105 -7.27 15.33 -16.01
C SER A 105 -8.50 14.96 -15.17
N PHE A 106 -8.80 15.69 -14.08
CA PHE A 106 -9.86 15.29 -13.13
C PHE A 106 -11.22 14.99 -13.78
N PRO A 107 -11.72 15.75 -14.77
CA PRO A 107 -12.96 15.39 -15.46
C PRO A 107 -12.92 13.97 -16.06
N ALA A 108 -11.83 13.61 -16.73
CA ALA A 108 -11.68 12.27 -17.33
C ALA A 108 -11.63 11.17 -16.26
N LEU A 109 -10.94 11.42 -15.14
CA LEU A 109 -10.90 10.46 -14.01
C LEU A 109 -12.27 10.27 -13.36
N ILE A 110 -13.08 11.33 -13.26
CA ILE A 110 -14.43 11.26 -12.72
C ILE A 110 -15.35 10.46 -13.65
N GLU A 111 -15.21 10.60 -14.97
CA GLU A 111 -15.95 9.76 -15.92
C GLU A 111 -15.58 8.26 -15.76
N ILE A 112 -14.28 7.94 -15.57
CA ILE A 112 -13.84 6.56 -15.28
C ILE A 112 -14.47 6.05 -13.98
N LEU A 113 -14.42 6.87 -12.92
CA LEU A 113 -15.00 6.54 -11.62
C LEU A 113 -16.51 6.25 -11.71
N LYS A 114 -17.25 7.02 -12.51
CA LYS A 114 -18.71 6.88 -12.65
C LYS A 114 -19.11 5.75 -13.57
N ASN A 115 -18.24 5.32 -14.47
CA ASN A 115 -18.55 4.28 -15.43
C ASN A 115 -18.48 2.88 -14.78
N GLU A 116 -19.64 2.27 -14.57
CA GLU A 116 -19.79 0.94 -13.97
C GLU A 116 -19.31 -0.20 -14.87
N SER A 117 -18.98 0.06 -16.15
CA SER A 117 -18.36 -0.95 -17.01
C SER A 117 -16.90 -1.23 -16.64
N PHE A 118 -16.24 -0.33 -15.88
CA PHE A 118 -14.91 -0.56 -15.36
C PHE A 118 -14.94 -1.39 -14.09
N ASN A 119 -13.92 -2.23 -13.92
CA ASN A 119 -13.67 -2.96 -12.69
C ASN A 119 -13.57 -2.00 -11.49
N THR A 120 -14.06 -2.43 -10.33
CA THR A 120 -14.03 -1.65 -9.09
C THR A 120 -12.63 -1.15 -8.74
N SER A 121 -11.58 -1.95 -8.98
CA SER A 121 -10.19 -1.56 -8.73
C SER A 121 -9.74 -0.35 -9.57
N ILE A 122 -10.16 -0.25 -10.83
CA ILE A 122 -9.86 0.90 -11.70
C ILE A 122 -10.59 2.16 -11.20
N ARG A 123 -11.85 2.00 -10.81
CA ARG A 123 -12.66 3.10 -10.26
C ARG A 123 -12.06 3.60 -8.93
N ALA A 124 -11.68 2.68 -8.05
CA ALA A 124 -10.98 2.97 -6.80
C ALA A 124 -9.62 3.64 -7.03
N LYS A 125 -8.86 3.19 -8.04
CA LYS A 125 -7.60 3.82 -8.45
C LYS A 125 -7.79 5.27 -8.87
N ALA A 126 -8.84 5.59 -9.63
CA ALA A 126 -9.15 6.97 -9.98
C ALA A 126 -9.38 7.84 -8.74
N ILE A 127 -10.18 7.37 -7.77
CA ILE A 127 -10.35 8.07 -6.49
C ILE A 127 -9.01 8.24 -5.78
N LYS A 128 -8.23 7.17 -5.62
CA LYS A 128 -6.96 7.23 -4.89
C LYS A 128 -6.01 8.26 -5.50
N SER A 129 -5.88 8.27 -6.82
CA SER A 129 -4.99 9.21 -7.50
C SER A 129 -5.54 10.64 -7.46
N ILE A 130 -6.87 10.85 -7.53
CA ILE A 130 -7.51 12.16 -7.27
C ILE A 130 -7.18 12.64 -5.84
N SER A 131 -7.37 11.78 -4.83
CA SER A 131 -7.11 12.09 -3.42
C SER A 131 -5.68 12.58 -3.21
N LEU A 132 -4.70 11.85 -3.75
CA LEU A 132 -3.29 12.18 -3.65
C LEU A 132 -2.98 13.55 -4.29
N PHE A 133 -3.44 13.77 -5.53
CA PHE A 133 -3.14 15.01 -6.26
C PHE A 133 -3.86 16.24 -5.70
N SER A 134 -5.11 16.08 -5.25
CA SER A 134 -5.93 17.16 -4.71
C SER A 134 -5.77 17.36 -3.21
N LYS A 135 -5.07 16.47 -2.51
CA LYS A 135 -4.96 16.44 -1.04
C LYS A 135 -6.33 16.35 -0.35
N GLN A 136 -7.33 15.84 -1.05
CA GLN A 136 -8.65 15.55 -0.50
C GLN A 136 -8.65 14.16 0.11
N ALA A 137 -9.27 13.99 1.27
CA ALA A 137 -9.31 12.73 1.99
C ALA A 137 -10.43 11.80 1.49
N PHE A 138 -10.61 11.64 0.17
CA PHE A 138 -11.64 10.75 -0.39
C PHE A 138 -11.33 9.27 -0.17
N ASP A 139 -10.11 8.95 0.23
CA ASP A 139 -9.63 7.60 0.54
C ASP A 139 -9.39 7.39 2.04
N ARG A 140 -9.86 8.31 2.89
CA ARG A 140 -9.81 8.16 4.35
C ARG A 140 -10.40 6.83 4.80
N GLU A 141 -9.81 6.23 5.83
CA GLU A 141 -10.25 4.97 6.45
C GLU A 141 -10.21 3.75 5.51
N LEU A 142 -9.71 3.92 4.28
CA LEU A 142 -9.57 2.82 3.33
C LEU A 142 -8.14 2.27 3.31
N PRO A 143 -7.95 0.99 2.92
CA PRO A 143 -6.64 0.43 2.69
C PRO A 143 -5.83 1.27 1.70
N LYS A 144 -4.50 1.30 1.87
CA LYS A 144 -3.59 2.03 0.97
C LYS A 144 -3.71 1.57 -0.48
N ASP A 145 -3.88 0.27 -0.70
CA ASP A 145 -4.06 -0.32 -2.02
C ASP A 145 -5.55 -0.28 -2.44
N PRO A 146 -5.91 0.50 -3.47
CA PRO A 146 -7.28 0.60 -3.97
C PRO A 146 -7.82 -0.70 -4.57
N GLY A 147 -6.98 -1.71 -4.82
CA GLY A 147 -7.40 -3.04 -5.26
C GLY A 147 -8.29 -3.77 -4.26
N TYR A 148 -8.23 -3.41 -2.97
CA TYR A 148 -9.06 -4.00 -1.92
C TYR A 148 -10.37 -3.25 -1.64
N TRP A 149 -10.63 -2.15 -2.34
CA TRP A 149 -11.83 -1.35 -2.11
C TRP A 149 -13.05 -1.99 -2.76
N LYS A 150 -14.20 -1.81 -2.11
CA LYS A 150 -15.50 -2.29 -2.57
C LYS A 150 -16.27 -1.15 -3.21
N VAL A 151 -17.33 -1.49 -3.96
CA VAL A 151 -18.21 -0.48 -4.57
C VAL A 151 -18.81 0.46 -3.52
N ALA A 152 -19.14 -0.05 -2.33
CA ALA A 152 -19.66 0.74 -1.22
C ALA A 152 -18.64 1.76 -0.64
N ASP A 153 -17.35 1.56 -0.89
CA ASP A 153 -16.28 2.46 -0.43
C ASP A 153 -16.07 3.64 -1.39
N LEU A 154 -16.67 3.60 -2.58
CA LEU A 154 -16.48 4.62 -3.61
C LEU A 154 -17.30 5.87 -3.27
N ARG A 155 -16.63 6.91 -2.78
CA ARG A 155 -17.22 8.20 -2.38
C ARG A 155 -17.58 9.10 -3.59
N ILE A 156 -18.33 8.55 -4.54
CA ILE A 156 -18.66 9.20 -5.83
C ILE A 156 -19.42 10.51 -5.62
N GLU A 157 -20.46 10.50 -4.79
CA GLU A 157 -21.27 11.70 -4.52
C GLU A 157 -20.44 12.86 -3.95
N GLU A 158 -19.50 12.56 -3.04
CA GLU A 158 -18.61 13.54 -2.44
C GLU A 158 -17.68 14.17 -3.50
N ILE A 159 -17.15 13.35 -4.41
CA ILE A 159 -16.31 13.79 -5.52
C ILE A 159 -17.10 14.64 -6.53
N GLU A 160 -18.35 14.30 -6.81
CA GLU A 160 -19.21 15.11 -7.69
C GLU A 160 -19.53 16.48 -7.09
N ILE A 161 -19.76 16.54 -5.77
CA ILE A 161 -19.92 17.82 -5.06
C ILE A 161 -18.62 18.63 -5.15
N TRP A 162 -17.48 18.00 -4.91
CA TRP A 162 -16.16 18.62 -5.03
C TRP A 162 -15.89 19.14 -6.45
N GLN A 163 -16.28 18.39 -7.49
CA GLN A 163 -16.21 18.82 -8.89
C GLN A 163 -17.05 20.07 -9.14
N LYS A 164 -18.30 20.11 -8.66
CA LYS A 164 -19.17 21.29 -8.78
C LYS A 164 -18.60 22.53 -8.09
N ASN A 165 -17.79 22.32 -7.05
CA ASN A 165 -17.09 23.37 -6.32
C ASN A 165 -15.73 23.75 -6.93
N GLY A 166 -15.40 23.26 -8.13
CA GLY A 166 -14.24 23.71 -8.91
C GLY A 166 -12.91 23.09 -8.51
N PHE A 167 -12.90 21.83 -8.04
CA PHE A 167 -11.69 21.04 -7.79
C PHE A 167 -10.70 21.67 -6.79
N GLN A 168 -11.22 22.27 -5.71
CA GLN A 168 -10.37 22.90 -4.69
C GLN A 168 -9.45 21.89 -4.00
N ASP A 169 -8.20 22.25 -3.74
CA ASP A 169 -7.32 21.38 -2.97
C ASP A 169 -7.81 21.28 -1.53
N GLY A 170 -7.62 20.09 -0.94
CA GLY A 170 -7.85 19.86 0.48
C GLY A 170 -6.68 20.32 1.33
N GLY A 171 -6.90 20.37 2.64
CA GLY A 171 -5.83 20.56 3.63
C GLY A 171 -5.05 19.29 3.95
N GLY A 172 -5.41 18.16 3.34
CA GLY A 172 -5.00 16.83 3.78
C GLY A 172 -5.75 16.36 5.03
N TYR A 173 -5.29 15.25 5.60
CA TYR A 173 -5.83 14.74 6.85
C TYR A 173 -5.40 15.62 8.05
N PRO A 174 -6.27 15.80 9.07
CA PRO A 174 -5.85 16.41 10.33
C PRO A 174 -4.87 15.47 11.05
N GLU A 175 -3.78 16.01 11.57
CA GLU A 175 -2.75 15.20 12.22
C GLU A 175 -3.35 14.29 13.32
N PRO A 176 -3.11 12.97 13.25
CA PRO A 176 -3.65 12.04 14.23
C PRO A 176 -3.17 12.36 15.65
N LYS A 177 -4.04 12.14 16.64
CA LYS A 177 -3.67 12.34 18.05
C LYS A 177 -2.69 11.26 18.49
N THR A 178 -1.55 11.69 19.01
CA THR A 178 -0.49 10.81 19.54
C THR A 178 -0.32 10.96 21.04
N HIS A 179 0.17 9.92 21.70
CA HIS A 179 0.42 9.97 23.14
C HIS A 179 1.74 10.70 23.48
N ILE A 180 1.72 11.57 24.51
CA ILE A 180 2.85 12.44 24.88
C ILE A 180 4.15 11.69 25.23
N SER A 181 4.04 10.43 25.67
CA SER A 181 5.20 9.60 26.00
C SER A 181 6.03 9.20 24.77
N LEU A 182 5.53 9.38 23.55
CA LEU A 182 6.36 9.22 22.35
C LEU A 182 7.49 10.26 22.29
N GLU A 183 7.26 11.45 22.88
CA GLU A 183 8.27 12.50 23.01
C GLU A 183 9.09 12.36 24.29
N ASN A 184 8.44 11.94 25.39
CA ASN A 184 9.07 11.81 26.70
C ASN A 184 8.88 10.40 27.30
N PRO A 185 9.56 9.38 26.77
CA PRO A 185 9.40 8.00 27.20
C PRO A 185 10.11 7.72 28.53
N LYS A 186 9.44 7.00 29.44
CA LYS A 186 9.93 6.62 30.78
C LYS A 186 10.04 5.11 30.93
N THR A 187 8.98 4.38 30.58
CA THR A 187 8.92 2.92 30.67
C THR A 187 9.65 2.25 29.50
N GLU A 188 9.89 0.95 29.60
CA GLU A 188 10.53 0.21 28.51
C GLU A 188 9.65 0.18 27.25
N LEU A 189 8.35 -0.09 27.40
CA LEU A 189 7.40 -0.03 26.29
C LEU A 189 7.41 1.35 25.61
N GLU A 190 7.36 2.43 26.40
CA GLU A 190 7.39 3.79 25.88
C GLU A 190 8.66 4.09 25.07
N LYS A 191 9.82 3.65 25.54
CA LYS A 191 11.10 3.84 24.83
C LYS A 191 11.11 3.12 23.49
N ILE A 192 10.59 1.89 23.46
CA ILE A 192 10.50 1.11 22.22
C ILE A 192 9.49 1.77 21.26
N ALA A 193 8.31 2.16 21.74
CA ALA A 193 7.29 2.82 20.94
C ALA A 193 7.77 4.17 20.40
N SER A 194 8.48 4.98 21.20
CA SER A 194 9.11 6.23 20.76
C SER A 194 10.12 6.00 19.64
N LYS A 195 10.95 4.95 19.77
CA LYS A 195 11.92 4.57 18.73
C LYS A 195 11.23 4.13 17.43
N LEU A 196 10.22 3.28 17.54
CA LEU A 196 9.39 2.88 16.40
C LEU A 196 8.76 4.11 15.75
N ASN A 197 8.19 5.04 16.52
CA ASN A 197 7.60 6.26 16.00
C ASN A 197 8.60 7.12 15.20
N LYS A 198 9.84 7.27 15.67
CA LYS A 198 10.90 8.00 14.94
C LYS A 198 11.27 7.34 13.61
N LYS A 199 11.34 6.01 13.59
CA LYS A 199 11.55 5.25 12.36
C LYS A 199 10.39 5.48 11.39
N LEU A 200 9.16 5.37 11.88
CA LEU A 200 7.97 5.59 11.08
C LEU A 200 7.86 7.03 10.58
N GLU A 201 8.22 8.02 11.38
CA GLU A 201 8.27 9.43 11.00
C GLU A 201 9.22 9.68 9.83
N THR A 202 10.39 9.04 9.85
CA THR A 202 11.34 9.07 8.74
C THR A 202 10.72 8.53 7.46
N GLU A 203 9.93 7.46 7.52
CA GLU A 203 9.24 6.91 6.35
C GLU A 203 8.08 7.81 5.88
N ARG A 204 7.29 8.36 6.81
CA ARG A 204 6.23 9.35 6.50
C ARG A 204 6.80 10.57 5.78
N ALA A 205 7.99 11.02 6.17
CA ALA A 205 8.65 12.18 5.55
C ALA A 205 9.11 11.92 4.11
N LYS A 206 9.45 10.67 3.75
CA LYS A 206 9.86 10.29 2.39
C LYS A 206 8.68 10.23 1.42
N ASN A 207 7.59 9.60 1.85
CA ASN A 207 6.44 9.29 0.99
C ASN A 207 5.14 9.81 1.61
N ARG A 208 5.01 11.14 1.72
CA ARG A 208 3.89 11.76 2.41
C ARG A 208 2.61 11.71 1.58
N ASP A 209 1.74 10.77 1.94
CA ASP A 209 0.36 10.72 1.48
C ASP A 209 -0.48 11.69 2.33
N LEU A 210 -0.92 12.82 1.76
CA LEU A 210 -1.72 13.80 2.50
C LEU A 210 -3.20 13.44 2.58
N SER A 211 -3.68 12.48 1.78
CA SER A 211 -5.10 12.16 1.75
C SER A 211 -5.49 11.10 2.78
N ASN A 212 -4.56 10.22 3.16
CA ASN A 212 -4.79 9.19 4.15
C ASN A 212 -3.55 8.99 5.06
N PRO A 213 -3.67 9.12 6.39
CA PRO A 213 -2.55 8.95 7.29
C PRO A 213 -2.00 7.52 7.24
N THR A 214 -0.68 7.41 7.10
CA THR A 214 0.05 6.14 7.13
C THR A 214 1.21 6.20 8.10
N ASN A 215 1.60 5.04 8.63
CA ASN A 215 2.74 4.90 9.52
C ASN A 215 2.63 5.73 10.82
N TRP A 216 1.46 5.92 11.41
CA TRP A 216 1.35 6.62 12.70
C TRP A 216 1.22 5.64 13.88
N LEU A 217 1.66 6.06 15.06
CA LEU A 217 1.27 5.44 16.34
C LEU A 217 0.33 6.40 17.05
N VAL A 218 -0.94 6.03 17.17
CA VAL A 218 -2.02 6.92 17.63
C VAL A 218 -2.63 6.43 18.95
N ILE A 219 -3.34 7.32 19.64
CA ILE A 219 -4.22 6.90 20.73
C ILE A 219 -5.43 6.20 20.10
N ALA A 220 -5.74 4.98 20.54
CA ALA A 220 -6.87 4.21 20.01
C ALA A 220 -8.22 4.83 20.39
N ASP A 221 -9.25 4.55 19.58
CA ASP A 221 -10.63 4.80 19.96
C ASP A 221 -11.02 3.88 21.13
N GLU A 222 -11.69 4.42 22.14
CA GLU A 222 -12.13 3.65 23.30
C GLU A 222 -13.07 2.51 22.91
N THR A 223 -13.88 2.69 21.86
CA THR A 223 -14.82 1.69 21.35
C THR A 223 -14.08 0.48 20.78
N ASP A 224 -13.00 0.70 20.04
CA ASP A 224 -12.17 -0.37 19.48
C ASP A 224 -11.54 -1.21 20.59
N ILE A 225 -10.99 -0.52 21.60
CA ILE A 225 -10.40 -1.16 22.78
C ILE A 225 -11.46 -1.97 23.55
N LEU A 226 -12.64 -1.42 23.78
CA LEU A 226 -13.74 -2.13 24.45
C LEU A 226 -14.19 -3.37 23.67
N ASN A 227 -14.21 -3.31 22.34
CA ASN A 227 -14.56 -4.45 21.50
C ASN A 227 -13.47 -5.53 21.51
N ILE A 228 -12.19 -5.14 21.55
CA ILE A 228 -11.06 -6.04 21.72
C ILE A 228 -11.11 -6.74 23.09
N GLU A 229 -11.32 -5.99 24.17
CA GLU A 229 -11.37 -6.54 25.54
C GLU A 229 -12.58 -7.47 25.77
N LYS A 230 -13.67 -7.32 25.00
CA LYS A 230 -14.79 -8.30 24.98
C LYS A 230 -14.40 -9.64 24.34
N LYS A 231 -13.46 -9.63 23.38
CA LYS A 231 -13.07 -10.81 22.59
C LYS A 231 -11.89 -11.55 23.20
N TRP A 232 -10.91 -10.82 23.74
CA TRP A 232 -9.66 -11.38 24.25
C TRP A 232 -9.21 -10.74 25.56
N LYS A 233 -8.58 -11.57 26.40
CA LYS A 233 -7.75 -11.09 27.51
C LYS A 233 -6.31 -10.95 27.00
N LEU A 234 -5.95 -9.76 26.53
CA LEU A 234 -4.61 -9.49 26.00
C LEU A 234 -3.57 -9.32 27.12
N PRO A 235 -2.28 -9.61 26.88
CA PRO A 235 -1.20 -9.24 27.79
C PRO A 235 -1.16 -7.72 28.01
N GLU A 236 -0.83 -7.29 29.22
CA GLU A 236 -0.89 -5.88 29.61
C GLU A 236 0.00 -4.99 28.74
N ASN A 237 1.21 -5.45 28.38
CA ASN A 237 2.11 -4.70 27.50
C ASN A 237 1.49 -4.46 26.11
N TYR A 238 0.85 -5.48 25.52
CA TYR A 238 0.23 -5.36 24.21
C TYR A 238 -1.05 -4.51 24.26
N LEU A 239 -1.87 -4.68 25.30
CA LEU A 239 -3.07 -3.86 25.50
C LEU A 239 -2.72 -2.38 25.70
N LEU A 240 -1.69 -2.08 26.50
CA LEU A 240 -1.21 -0.71 26.71
C LEU A 240 -0.64 -0.12 25.42
N PHE A 241 0.06 -0.94 24.63
CA PHE A 241 0.54 -0.55 23.30
C PHE A 241 -0.62 -0.17 22.37
N LEU A 242 -1.67 -1.00 22.29
CA LEU A 242 -2.84 -0.68 21.47
C LEU A 242 -3.55 0.58 21.94
N LYS A 243 -3.71 0.78 23.26
CA LYS A 243 -4.38 1.96 23.83
C LYS A 243 -3.66 3.27 23.47
N ASN A 244 -2.33 3.31 23.62
CA ASN A 244 -1.56 4.55 23.56
C ASN A 244 -0.78 4.76 22.26
N TYR A 245 -0.46 3.68 21.55
CA TYR A 245 0.42 3.66 20.37
C TYR A 245 -0.14 2.78 19.26
N SER A 246 -1.47 2.73 19.13
CA SER A 246 -2.16 1.96 18.11
C SER A 246 -1.58 2.24 16.72
N PRO A 247 -1.08 1.23 16.02
CA PRO A 247 -0.64 1.36 14.64
C PRO A 247 -1.77 1.85 13.73
N LEU A 248 -1.56 2.96 13.02
CA LEU A 248 -2.46 3.46 11.98
C LEU A 248 -1.77 3.31 10.63
N ASN A 249 -2.21 2.31 9.86
CA ASN A 249 -1.69 1.96 8.55
C ASN A 249 -0.15 1.84 8.55
N VAL A 250 0.40 1.11 9.53
CA VAL A 250 1.85 0.93 9.69
C VAL A 250 2.35 -0.16 8.76
N PHE A 251 3.33 0.19 7.93
CA PHE A 251 4.07 -0.70 7.06
C PHE A 251 5.57 -0.53 7.28
N ILE A 252 6.26 -1.64 7.56
CA ILE A 252 7.70 -1.65 7.83
C ILE A 252 8.41 -2.39 6.71
N ASP A 253 9.10 -1.63 5.86
CA ASP A 253 10.00 -2.17 4.86
C ASP A 253 11.32 -2.59 5.52
N SER A 254 11.72 -3.84 5.32
CA SER A 254 12.92 -4.44 5.91
C SER A 254 13.31 -5.68 5.13
N LYS A 255 14.61 -5.91 4.94
CA LYS A 255 15.11 -7.16 4.33
C LYS A 255 14.68 -8.43 5.08
N LYS A 256 14.34 -8.33 6.38
CA LYS A 256 13.81 -9.46 7.16
C LYS A 256 12.38 -9.82 6.74
N TYR A 257 11.61 -8.84 6.27
CA TYR A 257 10.23 -8.99 5.81
C TYR A 257 10.21 -8.64 4.33
N PHE A 258 10.53 -9.60 3.45
CA PHE A 258 10.72 -9.34 2.02
C PHE A 258 9.52 -8.65 1.35
N GLN A 259 8.30 -8.93 1.82
CA GLN A 259 7.06 -8.30 1.35
C GLN A 259 6.63 -7.09 2.20
N GLY A 260 7.49 -6.67 3.12
CA GLY A 260 7.21 -5.73 4.21
C GLY A 260 6.30 -6.32 5.29
N LEU A 261 6.29 -5.68 6.46
CA LEU A 261 5.46 -6.06 7.61
C LEU A 261 4.35 -5.05 7.84
N HIS A 262 3.10 -5.49 7.81
CA HIS A 262 1.95 -4.72 8.26
C HIS A 262 1.72 -4.94 9.76
N LEU A 263 1.78 -3.86 10.55
CA LEU A 263 1.53 -3.93 11.99
C LEU A 263 0.11 -3.42 12.27
N TYR A 264 -0.69 -4.20 12.99
CA TYR A 264 -2.12 -3.93 13.17
C TYR A 264 -2.41 -3.08 14.40
N GLY A 265 -3.40 -2.19 14.24
CA GLY A 265 -3.90 -1.29 15.28
C GLY A 265 -5.23 -1.75 15.84
N ALA A 266 -5.71 -1.05 16.86
CA ALA A 266 -6.97 -1.38 17.51
C ALA A 266 -8.15 -1.35 16.51
N SER A 267 -8.15 -0.42 15.56
CA SER A 267 -9.25 -0.23 14.61
C SER A 267 -9.37 -1.34 13.56
N ASP A 268 -8.30 -2.09 13.28
CA ASP A 268 -8.31 -3.15 12.28
C ASP A 268 -8.01 -4.56 12.84
N LEU A 269 -7.53 -4.68 14.07
CA LEU A 269 -7.12 -5.95 14.69
C LEU A 269 -8.17 -7.07 14.56
N ILE A 270 -9.44 -6.78 14.87
CA ILE A 270 -10.52 -7.78 14.82
C ILE A 270 -10.76 -8.25 13.39
N ASN A 271 -10.88 -7.31 12.45
CA ASN A 271 -11.13 -7.62 11.05
C ASN A 271 -9.96 -8.38 10.43
N ARG A 272 -8.73 -8.01 10.78
CA ARG A 272 -7.51 -8.70 10.34
C ARG A 272 -7.45 -10.12 10.86
N GLN A 273 -7.72 -10.33 12.15
CA GLN A 273 -7.81 -11.66 12.76
C GLN A 273 -8.85 -12.55 12.05
N GLU A 274 -10.00 -11.99 11.68
CA GLU A 274 -11.05 -12.74 10.98
C GLU A 274 -10.61 -13.16 9.57
N GLY A 275 -9.76 -12.39 8.90
CA GLY A 275 -9.16 -12.79 7.61
C GLY A 275 -8.35 -14.10 7.68
N TYR A 276 -7.85 -14.46 8.85
CA TYR A 276 -7.08 -15.70 9.08
C TYR A 276 -7.89 -16.84 9.71
N SER A 277 -8.84 -16.49 10.57
CA SER A 277 -9.51 -17.46 11.44
C SER A 277 -10.96 -17.74 11.04
N PHE A 278 -11.49 -17.05 10.04
CA PHE A 278 -12.89 -17.14 9.64
C PHE A 278 -13.04 -17.25 8.12
N ASN A 279 -13.91 -18.16 7.68
CA ASN A 279 -14.29 -18.29 6.29
C ASN A 279 -15.63 -17.56 6.07
N PRO A 280 -15.63 -16.42 5.35
CA PRO A 280 -16.85 -15.64 5.14
C PRO A 280 -17.86 -16.31 4.19
N VAL A 281 -17.41 -17.24 3.34
CA VAL A 281 -18.30 -17.98 2.41
C VAL A 281 -19.12 -19.03 3.16
N THR A 282 -18.47 -19.75 4.08
CA THR A 282 -19.15 -20.78 4.88
C THR A 282 -19.70 -20.25 6.21
N ASN A 283 -19.39 -18.99 6.54
CA ASN A 283 -19.74 -18.33 7.80
C ASN A 283 -19.29 -19.14 9.03
N LYS A 284 -18.07 -19.72 8.96
CA LYS A 284 -17.51 -20.60 9.99
C LYS A 284 -16.06 -20.26 10.29
N SER A 285 -15.65 -20.47 11.54
CA SER A 285 -14.24 -20.46 11.91
C SER A 285 -13.46 -21.55 11.16
N ILE A 286 -12.23 -21.24 10.76
CA ILE A 286 -11.31 -22.19 10.16
C ILE A 286 -10.86 -23.16 11.25
N ALA A 287 -11.12 -24.45 11.06
CA ALA A 287 -10.94 -25.47 12.11
C ALA A 287 -9.50 -25.58 12.61
N ASP A 288 -8.52 -25.39 11.72
CA ASP A 288 -7.10 -25.53 12.01
C ASP A 288 -6.47 -24.26 12.58
N TRP A 289 -7.23 -23.18 12.78
CA TRP A 289 -6.72 -21.96 13.38
C TRP A 289 -6.72 -22.04 14.92
N PRO A 290 -5.59 -21.80 15.61
CA PRO A 290 -5.55 -21.80 17.08
C PRO A 290 -6.39 -20.67 17.67
N LYS A 291 -7.36 -21.00 18.53
CA LYS A 291 -8.30 -20.02 19.10
C LYS A 291 -7.64 -18.97 20.01
N ASN A 292 -6.49 -19.31 20.58
CA ASN A 292 -5.69 -18.47 21.46
C ASN A 292 -4.71 -17.56 20.70
N PHE A 293 -4.59 -17.70 19.38
CA PHE A 293 -3.68 -16.89 18.59
C PHE A 293 -4.41 -15.64 18.10
N VAL A 294 -3.86 -14.48 18.45
CA VAL A 294 -4.31 -13.18 17.95
C VAL A 294 -3.25 -12.65 16.99
N VAL A 295 -3.59 -12.49 15.71
CA VAL A 295 -2.70 -11.94 14.68
C VAL A 295 -2.50 -10.46 14.94
N ILE A 296 -1.26 -10.03 15.19
CA ILE A 296 -0.90 -8.65 15.50
C ILE A 296 -0.16 -7.96 14.35
N ALA A 297 0.32 -8.74 13.38
CA ALA A 297 0.98 -8.28 12.17
C ALA A 297 0.96 -9.37 11.10
N ASP A 298 1.24 -9.02 9.85
CA ASP A 298 1.55 -9.97 8.78
C ASP A 298 2.69 -9.49 7.88
N ALA A 299 3.42 -10.42 7.26
CA ALA A 299 4.37 -10.13 6.20
C ALA A 299 4.01 -10.92 4.93
N GLY A 300 3.33 -10.28 3.99
CA GLY A 300 2.91 -10.96 2.76
C GLY A 300 1.99 -12.14 3.05
N ALA A 301 1.01 -11.93 3.93
CA ALA A 301 0.09 -12.94 4.45
C ALA A 301 0.66 -13.95 5.46
N ASP A 302 1.96 -13.97 5.73
CA ASP A 302 2.53 -14.77 6.83
C ASP A 302 2.22 -14.09 8.18
N PRO A 303 1.38 -14.68 9.06
CA PRO A 303 0.93 -14.00 10.27
C PRO A 303 2.00 -14.00 11.37
N TYR A 304 1.96 -12.97 12.21
CA TYR A 304 2.64 -12.91 13.51
C TYR A 304 1.56 -12.85 14.59
N CYS A 305 1.52 -13.87 15.44
CA CYS A 305 0.45 -14.09 16.39
C CYS A 305 0.97 -14.02 17.81
N ILE A 306 0.28 -13.31 18.70
CA ILE A 306 0.49 -13.42 20.14
C ILE A 306 -0.32 -14.58 20.69
N ASP A 307 0.29 -15.44 21.50
CA ASP A 307 -0.41 -16.53 22.19
C ASP A 307 -0.96 -16.04 23.54
N ILE A 308 -2.27 -15.80 23.62
CA ILE A 308 -2.91 -15.29 24.83
C ILE A 308 -3.12 -16.34 25.93
N ASN A 309 -2.77 -17.61 25.70
CA ASN A 309 -2.74 -18.64 26.74
C ASN A 309 -1.39 -18.70 27.47
N GLU A 310 -0.31 -18.22 26.86
CA GLU A 310 1.05 -18.25 27.42
C GLU A 310 1.47 -16.90 28.02
N ILE A 311 0.53 -16.22 28.70
CA ILE A 311 0.80 -14.93 29.33
C ILE A 311 1.68 -15.12 30.58
N THR A 312 2.89 -14.56 30.54
CA THR A 312 3.84 -14.53 31.65
C THR A 312 4.42 -13.13 31.81
N GLU A 313 4.53 -12.65 33.05
CA GLU A 313 5.12 -11.31 33.35
C GLU A 313 4.54 -10.18 32.49
N ASN A 314 3.20 -10.15 32.36
CA ASN A 314 2.45 -9.12 31.61
C ASN A 314 2.65 -9.12 30.09
N ASP A 315 3.27 -10.18 29.57
CA ASP A 315 3.61 -10.34 28.16
C ASP A 315 3.30 -11.77 27.67
N ALA A 316 3.47 -12.05 26.38
CA ALA A 316 3.25 -13.37 25.78
C ALA A 316 4.12 -13.59 24.53
N PRO A 317 4.49 -14.84 24.22
CA PRO A 317 5.30 -15.19 23.06
C PRO A 317 4.59 -14.89 21.74
N ILE A 318 5.41 -14.58 20.73
CA ILE A 318 4.97 -14.35 19.35
C ILE A 318 5.35 -15.55 18.50
N TYR A 319 4.38 -16.09 17.77
CA TYR A 319 4.55 -17.16 16.80
C TYR A 319 4.33 -16.66 15.38
N THR A 320 4.95 -17.30 14.40
CA THR A 320 4.70 -17.03 12.98
C THR A 320 4.48 -18.31 12.19
N SER A 321 3.90 -18.21 11.00
CA SER A 321 3.68 -19.35 10.10
C SER A 321 3.74 -18.91 8.64
N ILE A 322 4.07 -19.84 7.75
CA ILE A 322 4.12 -19.60 6.31
C ILE A 322 2.76 -19.93 5.68
N HIS A 323 2.13 -18.94 5.06
CA HIS A 323 0.88 -19.11 4.32
C HIS A 323 1.08 -19.97 3.06
N GLY A 324 -0.01 -20.56 2.54
CA GLY A 324 0.01 -21.31 1.28
C GLY A 324 0.69 -22.68 1.33
N SER A 325 1.14 -23.13 2.51
CA SER A 325 1.76 -24.45 2.72
C SER A 325 0.75 -25.61 2.86
N GLY A 326 -0.55 -25.31 2.81
CA GLY A 326 -1.64 -26.28 2.92
C GLY A 326 -2.10 -26.59 4.35
N GLU A 327 -1.27 -26.27 5.35
CA GLU A 327 -1.59 -26.39 6.78
C GLU A 327 -0.85 -25.30 7.59
N TRP A 328 -1.43 -24.83 8.69
CA TRP A 328 -0.76 -23.87 9.56
C TRP A 328 0.26 -24.57 10.47
N LYS A 329 1.53 -24.20 10.33
CA LYS A 329 2.63 -24.66 11.21
C LYS A 329 3.26 -23.47 11.87
N PHE A 330 2.95 -23.27 13.14
CA PHE A 330 3.47 -22.15 13.90
C PHE A 330 4.83 -22.45 14.52
N GLU A 331 5.75 -21.51 14.38
CA GLU A 331 7.08 -21.53 15.00
C GLU A 331 7.27 -20.30 15.89
N LEU A 332 8.01 -20.46 16.99
CA LEU A 332 8.30 -19.36 17.90
C LEU A 332 9.15 -18.32 17.17
N TYR A 333 8.68 -17.08 17.15
CA TYR A 333 9.36 -15.95 16.52
C TYR A 333 10.07 -15.05 17.54
N ALA A 334 9.40 -14.75 18.66
CA ALA A 334 9.96 -13.97 19.74
C ALA A 334 9.41 -14.42 21.10
N ASP A 335 10.26 -14.40 22.13
CA ASP A 335 9.89 -14.85 23.48
C ASP A 335 8.78 -14.00 24.12
N ASN A 336 8.63 -12.74 23.68
CA ASN A 336 7.58 -11.84 24.16
C ASN A 336 7.31 -10.69 23.16
N PHE A 337 6.19 -10.00 23.34
CA PHE A 337 5.77 -8.85 22.52
C PHE A 337 6.78 -7.71 22.54
N LEU A 338 7.37 -7.37 23.70
CA LEU A 338 8.37 -6.31 23.76
C LEU A 338 9.62 -6.62 22.92
N THR A 339 10.05 -7.87 22.86
CA THR A 339 11.17 -8.33 22.01
C THR A 339 10.83 -8.19 20.53
N PHE A 340 9.62 -8.62 20.13
CA PHE A 340 9.11 -8.40 18.78
C PHE A 340 9.07 -6.89 18.42
N LEU A 341 8.53 -6.06 19.31
CA LEU A 341 8.40 -4.62 19.10
C LEU A 341 9.78 -3.94 18.99
N LYS A 342 10.76 -4.36 19.81
CA LYS A 342 12.16 -3.91 19.73
C LYS A 342 12.78 -4.20 18.39
N GLU A 343 12.55 -5.40 17.86
CA GLU A 343 13.09 -5.80 16.57
C GLU A 343 12.56 -4.93 15.44
N ILE A 344 11.24 -4.73 15.37
CA ILE A 344 10.62 -3.97 14.28
C ILE A 344 10.93 -2.47 14.39
N ALA A 345 11.13 -1.94 15.60
CA ALA A 345 11.63 -0.59 15.85
C ALA A 345 13.06 -0.38 15.33
N GLY A 346 13.82 -1.45 15.12
CA GLY A 346 15.21 -1.42 14.67
C GLY A 346 16.21 -1.24 15.81
N LYS A 347 17.49 -1.51 15.51
CA LYS A 347 18.61 -1.29 16.44
C LYS A 347 18.90 0.17 16.69
#